data_AF-A0A026VU42-F1
#
_entry.id   AF-A0A026VU42-F1
#
_cell.length_a   1.000
_cell.length_b   1.000
_cell.length_c   1.000
_cell.angle_alpha   90.00
_cell.angle_beta   90.00
_cell.angle_gamma   90.00
#
_symmetry.space_group_name_H-M   'P 1'
#
loop_
_entity.id
_entity.type
_entity.pdbx_description
1 polymer ?
#
loop_
_entity_poly.entity_id
_entity_poly.type
_entity_poly.pdbx_seq_one_letter_code
_entity_poly.pdbx_strand_id
1 'polypeptide(L)'
;MGLSAKSSIVEDGLMVEIMPEKMESLKAALKNMQDFSIGCGRQGASEPDETVNIKWVDNDVQFNLGVKSPIDGQLMDGIPSIRVHNGTDYKGTTRFIRWTEVFIIKSDDHSSGVNDPVDINKLSGSIAKATCAALVKLLDLLATAGLTKLGVRATIHPDNVGYEAGSEGTKLPPIYMKSLDNELIQVLHKAAQSSQDAHTVLELIFFVLED
;
A
#
# COMPACT_ATOMS: atom_id res chain seq x y z
N MET A 1 8.56 16.55 46.97
CA MET A 1 9.34 15.88 45.91
C MET A 1 8.35 15.19 45.01
N GLY A 2 8.32 15.54 43.73
CA GLY A 2 7.33 15.05 42.77
C GLY A 2 7.68 13.69 42.17
N LEU A 3 6.77 13.15 41.38
CA LEU A 3 7.01 11.98 40.54
C LEU A 3 7.68 12.42 39.23
N SER A 4 8.65 11.65 38.72
CA SER A 4 9.30 11.91 37.44
C SER A 4 8.49 11.44 36.24
N ALA A 5 7.66 10.42 36.46
CA ALA A 5 6.60 9.91 35.61
C ALA A 5 5.78 8.92 36.43
N LYS A 6 4.52 8.68 36.05
CA LYS A 6 3.65 7.71 36.70
C LYS A 6 3.03 6.80 35.64
N SER A 7 3.10 5.50 35.87
CA SER A 7 2.41 4.50 35.06
C SER A 7 1.18 4.01 35.83
N SER A 8 0.09 3.72 35.12
CA SER A 8 -1.11 3.11 35.70
C SER A 8 -1.90 2.35 34.63
N ILE A 9 -2.54 1.26 35.03
CA ILE A 9 -3.44 0.50 34.16
C ILE A 9 -4.84 1.10 34.27
N VAL A 10 -5.46 1.37 33.13
CA VAL A 10 -6.83 1.89 33.02
C VAL A 10 -7.58 0.95 32.09
N GLU A 11 -8.50 0.16 32.65
CA GLU A 11 -9.19 -0.92 31.93
C GLU A 11 -8.19 -1.93 31.35
N ASP A 12 -8.08 -2.00 30.02
CA ASP A 12 -7.13 -2.82 29.25
C ASP A 12 -5.94 -2.03 28.70
N GLY A 13 -5.85 -0.73 29.02
CA GLY A 13 -4.82 0.19 28.53
C GLY A 13 -3.75 0.56 29.57
N LEU A 14 -2.59 1.01 29.08
CA LEU A 14 -1.52 1.61 29.88
C LEU A 14 -1.56 3.14 29.76
N MET A 15 -1.78 3.84 30.88
CA MET A 15 -1.68 5.29 30.95
C MET A 15 -0.34 5.69 31.58
N VAL A 16 0.43 6.54 30.88
CA VAL A 16 1.73 7.04 31.34
C VAL A 16 1.68 8.57 31.42
N GLU A 17 1.72 9.10 32.65
CA GLU A 17 1.76 10.52 32.94
C GLU A 17 3.23 10.97 33.02
N ILE A 18 3.66 11.84 32.11
CA ILE A 18 5.03 12.39 32.05
C ILE A 18 5.04 13.91 32.11
N MET A 19 6.18 14.48 32.52
CA MET A 19 6.37 15.93 32.54
C MET A 19 6.44 16.50 31.11
N PRO A 20 6.03 17.77 30.90
CA PRO A 20 6.07 18.41 29.58
C PRO A 20 7.43 18.32 28.88
N GLU A 21 8.54 18.47 29.61
CA GLU A 21 9.89 18.42 29.05
C GLU A 21 10.24 17.02 28.51
N LYS A 22 9.80 15.96 29.21
CA LYS A 22 9.95 14.58 28.75
C LYS A 22 9.07 14.29 27.54
N MET A 23 7.88 14.89 27.46
CA MET A 23 6.98 14.74 26.33
C MET A 23 7.57 15.34 25.05
N GLU A 24 8.21 16.52 25.14
CA GLU A 24 8.93 17.09 24.00
C GLU A 24 10.11 16.23 23.56
N SER A 25 10.85 15.65 24.52
CA SER A 25 11.94 14.71 24.23
C SER A 25 11.45 13.44 23.53
N LEU A 26 10.32 12.89 23.98
CA LEU A 26 9.67 11.74 23.36
C LEU A 26 9.22 12.07 21.93
N LYS A 27 8.56 13.22 21.70
CA LYS A 27 8.16 13.65 20.36
C LYS A 27 9.37 13.77 19.42
N ALA A 28 10.49 14.28 19.91
CA ALA A 28 11.72 14.38 19.13
C ALA A 28 12.29 12.99 18.79
N ALA A 29 12.33 12.07 19.76
CA ALA A 29 12.78 10.69 19.52
C ALA A 29 11.91 9.98 18.49
N LEU A 30 10.57 10.10 18.58
CA LEU A 30 9.64 9.53 17.61
C LEU A 30 9.86 10.08 16.20
N LYS A 31 10.02 11.41 16.06
CA LYS A 31 10.31 12.04 14.76
C LYS A 31 11.61 11.56 14.14
N ASN A 32 12.59 11.22 14.97
CA ASN A 32 13.91 10.76 14.54
C ASN A 32 14.02 9.23 14.45
N MET A 33 12.91 8.50 14.62
CA MET A 33 12.87 7.03 14.67
C MET A 33 13.86 6.43 15.68
N GLN A 34 13.94 7.04 16.87
CA GLN A 34 14.81 6.59 17.95
C GLN A 34 14.00 5.94 19.07
N ASP A 35 14.56 4.87 19.64
CA ASP A 35 14.06 4.24 20.85
C ASP A 35 14.06 5.24 22.02
N PHE A 36 13.08 5.10 22.91
CA PHE A 36 12.93 5.99 24.05
C PHE A 36 12.47 5.22 25.30
N SER A 37 13.06 5.55 26.45
CA SER A 37 12.71 4.93 27.74
C SER A 37 12.25 5.98 28.75
N ILE A 38 11.17 5.67 29.45
CA ILE A 38 10.58 6.50 30.50
C ILE A 38 10.71 5.77 31.83
N GLY A 39 11.58 6.27 32.72
CA GLY A 39 11.61 5.86 34.12
C GLY A 39 10.48 6.49 34.92
N CYS A 40 9.59 5.65 35.43
CA CYS A 40 8.47 5.98 36.33
C CYS A 40 8.90 5.83 37.78
N GLY A 41 8.40 6.70 38.66
CA GLY A 41 8.74 6.71 40.08
C GLY A 41 9.12 8.09 40.61
N ARG A 42 9.82 8.10 41.75
CA ARG A 42 10.21 9.34 42.44
C ARG A 42 11.36 10.05 41.75
N GLN A 43 11.27 11.39 41.65
CA GLN A 43 12.36 12.20 41.12
C GLN A 43 13.58 12.12 42.05
N GLY A 44 14.75 11.80 41.49
CA GLY A 44 16.01 11.69 42.22
C GLY A 44 16.28 10.34 42.89
N ALA A 45 15.43 9.33 42.66
CA ALA A 45 15.73 7.95 43.04
C ALA A 45 16.91 7.40 42.21
N SER A 46 17.69 6.48 42.79
CA SER A 46 18.82 5.83 42.10
C SER A 46 18.37 4.97 40.94
N GLU A 47 17.19 4.36 41.05
CA GLU A 47 16.57 3.54 40.03
C GLU A 47 15.07 3.88 39.94
N PRO A 48 14.47 3.81 38.74
CA PRO A 48 13.03 3.96 38.58
C PRO A 48 12.29 2.73 39.12
N ASP A 49 11.08 2.93 39.64
CA ASP A 49 10.22 1.85 40.12
C ASP A 49 9.77 0.97 38.93
N GLU A 50 9.52 1.60 37.79
CA GLU A 50 9.10 0.96 36.54
C GLU A 50 9.71 1.69 35.34
N THR A 51 9.91 0.98 34.22
CA THR A 51 10.39 1.59 32.98
C THR A 51 9.48 1.24 31.81
N VAL A 52 8.93 2.26 31.16
CA VAL A 52 8.18 2.12 29.92
C VAL A 52 9.13 2.31 28.74
N ASN A 53 9.21 1.33 27.85
CA ASN A 53 10.08 1.37 26.68
C ASN A 53 9.25 1.52 25.41
N ILE A 54 9.65 2.46 24.56
CA ILE A 54 9.08 2.72 23.24
C ILE A 54 10.18 2.37 22.26
N LYS A 55 9.96 1.30 21.48
CA LYS A 55 10.98 0.74 20.60
C LYS A 55 10.49 0.71 19.17
N TRP A 56 11.37 1.09 18.25
CA TRP A 56 11.21 0.75 16.85
C TRP A 56 11.64 -0.69 16.67
N VAL A 57 10.71 -1.50 16.17
CA VAL A 57 10.92 -2.92 15.94
C VAL A 57 10.87 -3.21 14.45
N ASP A 58 11.20 -4.45 14.08
CA ASP A 58 11.02 -4.90 12.71
C ASP A 58 9.58 -4.69 12.25
N ASN A 59 9.42 -4.36 10.97
CA ASN A 59 8.10 -4.19 10.38
C ASN A 59 7.29 -5.48 10.57
N ASP A 60 6.02 -5.32 10.97
CA ASP A 60 5.08 -6.43 10.90
C ASP A 60 4.90 -6.80 9.43
N VAL A 61 5.14 -8.06 9.09
CA VAL A 61 4.95 -8.62 7.74
C VAL A 61 3.92 -9.76 7.76
N GLN A 62 3.23 -9.97 8.89
CA GLN A 62 2.26 -11.05 9.09
C GLN A 62 0.87 -10.69 8.53
N PHE A 63 0.85 -10.14 7.31
CA PHE A 63 -0.38 -9.81 6.59
C PHE A 63 -0.30 -10.27 5.14
N ASN A 64 -1.46 -10.35 4.48
CA ASN A 64 -1.61 -10.88 3.11
C ASN A 64 -1.05 -12.29 2.90
N LEU A 65 -0.96 -13.09 3.98
CA LEU A 65 -0.43 -14.44 3.97
C LEU A 65 -1.22 -15.37 3.03
N GLY A 66 -0.50 -16.05 2.13
CA GLY A 66 -1.06 -16.99 1.17
C GLY A 66 -1.76 -16.34 -0.02
N VAL A 67 -1.82 -15.00 -0.09
CA VAL A 67 -2.36 -14.29 -1.25
C VAL A 67 -1.40 -14.43 -2.41
N LYS A 68 -1.92 -14.74 -3.60
CA LYS A 68 -1.13 -14.90 -4.82
C LYS A 68 -1.55 -13.91 -5.89
N SER A 69 -0.56 -13.40 -6.63
CA SER A 69 -0.78 -12.64 -7.85
C SER A 69 -1.58 -13.46 -8.85
N PRO A 70 -2.66 -12.91 -9.45
CA PRO A 70 -3.32 -13.54 -10.58
C PRO A 70 -2.46 -13.50 -11.87
N ILE A 71 -1.35 -12.76 -11.90
CA ILE A 71 -0.51 -12.64 -13.11
C ILE A 71 0.43 -13.83 -13.26
N ASP A 72 1.15 -14.17 -12.20
CA ASP A 72 2.26 -15.12 -12.22
C ASP A 72 2.29 -16.05 -10.98
N GLY A 73 1.33 -15.92 -10.07
CA GLY A 73 1.27 -16.70 -8.84
C GLY A 73 2.28 -16.28 -7.76
N GLN A 74 2.97 -15.14 -7.92
CA GLN A 74 3.85 -14.57 -6.90
C GLN A 74 3.11 -14.41 -5.56
N LEU A 75 3.74 -14.84 -4.47
CA LEU A 75 3.21 -14.64 -3.11
C LEU A 75 3.25 -13.16 -2.73
N MET A 76 2.16 -12.68 -2.13
CA MET A 76 2.00 -11.31 -1.65
C MET A 76 2.15 -11.18 -0.13
N ASP A 77 2.70 -12.20 0.51
CA ASP A 77 2.99 -12.25 1.96
C ASP A 77 3.87 -11.05 2.34
N GLY A 78 3.39 -10.24 3.30
CA GLY A 78 4.09 -9.04 3.76
C GLY A 78 4.12 -7.86 2.77
N ILE A 79 3.47 -7.96 1.60
CA ILE A 79 3.38 -6.85 0.63
C ILE A 79 2.20 -5.95 1.00
N PRO A 80 2.42 -4.65 1.32
CA PRO A 80 1.34 -3.74 1.72
C PRO A 80 0.29 -3.60 0.63
N SER A 81 -0.97 -3.52 1.01
CA SER A 81 -2.08 -3.28 0.07
C SER A 81 -3.08 -2.24 0.56
N ILE A 82 -3.70 -1.54 -0.38
CA ILE A 82 -4.78 -0.59 -0.13
C ILE A 82 -6.05 -1.15 -0.76
N ARG A 83 -7.08 -1.38 0.07
CA ARG A 83 -8.39 -1.84 -0.38
C ARG A 83 -9.28 -0.68 -0.80
N VAL A 84 -9.89 -0.83 -1.97
CA VAL A 84 -10.76 0.17 -2.59
C VAL A 84 -12.21 -0.14 -2.23
N HIS A 85 -12.77 0.66 -1.31
CA HIS A 85 -14.14 0.47 -0.83
C HIS A 85 -15.19 1.18 -1.69
N ASN A 86 -14.82 2.28 -2.36
CA ASN A 86 -15.67 3.08 -3.25
C ASN A 86 -15.09 3.17 -4.67
N GLY A 87 -14.80 2.01 -5.28
CA GLY A 87 -14.31 1.97 -6.66
C GLY A 87 -15.41 2.32 -7.65
N THR A 88 -15.08 3.07 -8.71
CA THR A 88 -16.01 3.31 -9.83
C THR A 88 -16.16 2.03 -10.64
N ASP A 89 -17.40 1.56 -10.80
CA ASP A 89 -17.72 0.45 -11.67
C ASP A 89 -17.82 0.91 -13.12
N TYR A 90 -17.19 0.15 -14.02
CA TYR A 90 -17.28 0.40 -15.45
C TYR A 90 -18.15 -0.69 -16.08
N LYS A 91 -19.37 -0.30 -16.46
CA LYS A 91 -20.37 -1.21 -17.03
C LYS A 91 -20.13 -1.43 -18.52
N GLY A 92 -20.01 -2.70 -18.91
CA GLY A 92 -20.11 -3.18 -20.28
C GLY A 92 -21.58 -3.50 -20.62
N THR A 93 -21.80 -4.50 -21.48
CA THR A 93 -23.14 -4.86 -21.93
C THR A 93 -23.90 -5.70 -20.90
N THR A 94 -23.30 -6.77 -20.38
CA THR A 94 -23.94 -7.66 -19.37
C THR A 94 -23.14 -7.78 -18.09
N ARG A 95 -21.97 -7.14 -18.05
CA ARG A 95 -20.97 -7.28 -17.00
C ARG A 95 -20.37 -5.93 -16.67
N PHE A 96 -19.75 -5.83 -15.50
CA PHE A 96 -18.96 -4.66 -15.12
C PHE A 96 -17.60 -5.08 -14.57
N ILE A 97 -16.64 -4.18 -14.66
CA ILE A 97 -15.31 -4.34 -14.07
C ILE A 97 -15.14 -3.41 -12.88
N ARG A 98 -14.62 -3.95 -11.78
CA ARG A 98 -14.36 -3.23 -10.53
C ARG A 98 -12.91 -3.41 -10.11
N TRP A 99 -12.23 -2.31 -9.81
CA TRP A 99 -10.95 -2.30 -9.10
C TRP A 99 -11.19 -2.42 -7.59
N THR A 100 -10.54 -3.37 -6.93
CA THR A 100 -10.80 -3.68 -5.51
C THR A 100 -9.60 -3.48 -4.60
N GLU A 101 -8.38 -3.57 -5.12
CA GLU A 101 -7.18 -3.54 -4.30
C GLU A 101 -5.95 -3.14 -5.13
N VAL A 102 -4.97 -2.51 -4.49
CA VAL A 102 -3.64 -2.28 -5.05
C VAL A 102 -2.57 -2.73 -4.06
N PHE A 103 -1.63 -3.54 -4.53
CA PHE A 103 -0.44 -3.98 -3.80
C PHE A 103 0.73 -3.06 -4.15
N ILE A 104 1.46 -2.61 -3.13
CA ILE A 104 2.64 -1.76 -3.26
C ILE A 104 3.86 -2.68 -3.19
N ILE A 105 4.24 -3.27 -4.33
CA ILE A 105 5.33 -4.25 -4.42
C ILE A 105 6.69 -3.57 -4.20
N LYS A 106 6.85 -2.38 -4.77
CA LYS A 106 8.03 -1.55 -4.56
C LYS A 106 7.62 -0.08 -4.55
N SER A 107 8.12 0.66 -3.58
CA SER A 107 8.08 2.12 -3.57
C SER A 107 9.39 2.57 -2.95
N ASP A 108 10.25 3.21 -3.75
CA ASP A 108 11.47 3.79 -3.19
C ASP A 108 11.06 4.95 -2.25
N ASP A 109 11.18 4.70 -0.95
CA ASP A 109 11.14 5.73 0.07
C ASP A 109 12.44 6.53 -0.04
N HIS A 110 12.42 7.65 -0.75
CA HIS A 110 13.44 8.64 -0.51
C HIS A 110 13.30 9.05 0.96
N SER A 111 14.37 8.83 1.73
CA SER A 111 14.58 9.10 3.15
C SER A 111 14.54 10.60 3.50
N SER A 112 13.69 11.35 2.83
CA SER A 112 13.41 12.76 2.99
C SER A 112 11.95 12.95 2.60
N GLY A 113 11.06 12.52 3.50
CA GLY A 113 9.64 12.86 3.57
C GLY A 113 8.88 12.97 2.25
N VAL A 114 7.88 12.10 2.08
CA VAL A 114 6.73 12.30 1.17
C VAL A 114 6.97 11.81 -0.27
N ASN A 115 7.04 10.50 -0.47
CA ASN A 115 6.09 9.93 -1.44
C ASN A 115 4.75 9.89 -0.71
N ASP A 116 3.94 10.93 -0.88
CA ASP A 116 2.67 11.05 -0.15
C ASP A 116 1.82 9.81 -0.51
N PRO A 117 1.20 9.09 0.44
CA PRO A 117 0.16 8.11 0.10
C PRO A 117 -0.89 8.66 -0.87
N VAL A 118 -1.05 9.98 -0.93
CA VAL A 118 -1.86 10.70 -1.92
C VAL A 118 -1.38 10.47 -3.37
N ASP A 119 -0.09 10.36 -3.64
CA ASP A 119 0.44 10.18 -5.00
C ASP A 119 0.31 8.74 -5.49
N ILE A 120 0.53 7.74 -4.63
CA ILE A 120 0.21 6.34 -4.95
C ILE A 120 -1.28 6.18 -5.25
N ASN A 121 -2.16 6.83 -4.50
CA ASN A 121 -3.61 6.82 -4.75
C ASN A 121 -3.99 7.45 -6.10
N LYS A 122 -3.39 8.60 -6.45
CA LYS A 122 -3.64 9.25 -7.76
C LYS A 122 -3.13 8.40 -8.91
N LEU A 123 -1.94 7.83 -8.77
CA LEU A 123 -1.30 6.99 -9.78
C LEU A 123 -2.08 5.70 -10.00
N SER A 124 -2.36 4.96 -8.93
CA SER A 124 -3.18 3.74 -8.98
C SER A 124 -4.58 4.03 -9.54
N GLY A 125 -5.23 5.12 -9.15
CA GLY A 125 -6.51 5.54 -9.72
C GLY A 125 -6.44 5.83 -11.23
N SER A 126 -5.34 6.44 -11.71
CA SER A 126 -5.13 6.72 -13.13
C SER A 126 -4.94 5.43 -13.95
N ILE A 127 -4.14 4.49 -13.42
CA ILE A 127 -3.93 3.16 -14.02
C ILE A 127 -5.25 2.41 -14.04
N ALA A 128 -5.96 2.35 -12.91
CA ALA A 128 -7.25 1.66 -12.79
C ALA A 128 -8.28 2.17 -13.80
N LYS A 129 -8.40 3.50 -13.93
CA LYS A 129 -9.30 4.13 -14.90
C LYS A 129 -8.95 3.73 -16.34
N ALA A 130 -7.68 3.74 -16.71
CA ALA A 130 -7.23 3.35 -18.05
C ALA A 130 -7.45 1.85 -18.31
N THR A 131 -7.15 0.98 -17.33
CA THR A 131 -7.44 -0.46 -17.41
C THR A 131 -8.93 -0.72 -17.62
N CYS A 132 -9.79 -0.09 -16.82
CA CYS A 132 -11.24 -0.27 -16.95
C CYS A 132 -11.74 0.22 -18.31
N ALA A 133 -11.26 1.38 -18.79
CA ALA A 133 -11.62 1.92 -20.11
C ALA A 133 -11.19 0.99 -21.26
N ALA A 134 -10.01 0.39 -21.17
CA ALA A 134 -9.50 -0.56 -22.16
C ALA A 134 -10.30 -1.87 -22.21
N LEU A 135 -10.75 -2.37 -21.05
CA LEU A 135 -11.36 -3.70 -20.94
C LEU A 135 -12.89 -3.70 -20.95
N VAL A 136 -13.56 -2.56 -20.74
CA VAL A 136 -15.02 -2.49 -20.61
C VAL A 136 -15.79 -3.10 -21.81
N LYS A 137 -15.22 -3.01 -23.02
CA LYS A 137 -15.82 -3.59 -24.25
C LYS A 137 -15.52 -5.08 -24.45
N LEU A 138 -14.66 -5.65 -23.61
CA LEU A 138 -14.14 -7.01 -23.71
C LEU A 138 -14.55 -7.89 -22.52
N LEU A 139 -15.38 -7.37 -21.61
CA LEU A 139 -15.77 -8.06 -20.37
C LEU A 139 -16.49 -9.39 -20.62
N ASP A 140 -17.38 -9.44 -21.62
CA ASP A 140 -18.09 -10.66 -21.98
C ASP A 140 -17.12 -11.75 -22.50
N LEU A 141 -16.09 -11.35 -23.26
CA LEU A 141 -15.05 -12.26 -23.75
C LEU A 141 -14.16 -12.76 -22.60
N LEU A 142 -13.75 -11.87 -21.70
CA LEU A 142 -12.97 -12.21 -20.51
C LEU A 142 -13.70 -13.24 -19.65
N ALA A 143 -14.96 -12.99 -19.33
CA ALA A 143 -15.76 -13.88 -18.50
C ALA A 143 -16.05 -15.23 -19.18
N THR A 144 -16.33 -15.23 -20.49
CA THR A 144 -16.51 -16.48 -21.26
C THR A 144 -15.24 -17.33 -21.25
N ALA A 145 -14.06 -16.69 -21.22
CA ALA A 145 -12.77 -17.37 -21.08
C ALA A 145 -12.41 -17.73 -19.62
N GLY A 146 -13.29 -17.47 -18.64
CA GLY A 146 -13.05 -17.70 -17.22
C GLY A 146 -12.13 -16.68 -16.54
N LEU A 147 -11.72 -15.63 -17.24
CA LEU A 147 -10.77 -14.61 -16.78
C LEU A 147 -11.51 -13.53 -15.98
N THR A 148 -11.95 -13.89 -14.78
CA THR A 148 -12.80 -13.04 -13.92
C THR A 148 -12.03 -12.26 -12.87
N LYS A 149 -10.91 -12.80 -12.37
CA LYS A 149 -9.96 -12.08 -11.51
C LYS A 149 -8.73 -11.69 -12.32
N LEU A 150 -8.49 -10.39 -12.45
CA LEU A 150 -7.41 -9.84 -13.27
C LEU A 150 -6.40 -9.12 -12.37
N GLY A 151 -5.12 -9.22 -12.73
CA GLY A 151 -4.05 -8.38 -12.19
C GLY A 151 -3.44 -7.51 -13.28
N VAL A 152 -3.09 -6.29 -12.92
CA VAL A 152 -2.25 -5.40 -13.74
C VAL A 152 -1.10 -4.90 -12.87
N ARG A 153 0.12 -5.33 -13.19
CA ARG A 153 1.35 -4.90 -12.49
C ARG A 153 2.05 -3.85 -13.33
N ALA A 154 2.12 -2.62 -12.83
CA ALA A 154 2.78 -1.50 -13.47
C ALA A 154 4.16 -1.25 -12.84
N THR A 155 5.18 -1.12 -13.67
CA THR A 155 6.54 -0.69 -13.30
C THR A 155 6.77 0.71 -13.81
N ILE A 156 7.12 1.62 -12.92
CA ILE A 156 7.33 3.04 -13.20
C ILE A 156 8.74 3.38 -12.73
N HIS A 157 9.62 3.55 -13.71
CA HIS A 157 11.01 3.94 -13.55
C HIS A 157 11.43 4.69 -14.83
N PRO A 158 12.28 5.73 -14.74
CA PRO A 158 12.72 6.48 -15.93
C PRO A 158 13.32 5.60 -17.04
N ASP A 159 14.10 4.59 -16.65
CA ASP A 159 14.76 3.69 -17.61
C ASP A 159 13.93 2.46 -18.00
N ASN A 160 12.93 2.10 -17.20
CA ASN A 160 12.18 0.86 -17.38
C ASN A 160 10.72 1.04 -16.98
N VAL A 161 9.93 1.57 -17.93
CA VAL A 161 8.50 1.78 -17.77
C VAL A 161 7.72 0.72 -18.57
N GLY A 162 6.76 0.08 -17.93
CA GLY A 162 5.97 -0.97 -18.56
C GLY A 162 4.90 -1.55 -17.65
N TYR A 163 4.14 -2.49 -18.17
CA TYR A 163 3.16 -3.23 -17.39
C TYR A 163 3.06 -4.69 -17.81
N GLU A 164 2.55 -5.50 -16.91
CA GLU A 164 2.12 -6.87 -17.14
C GLU A 164 0.66 -7.00 -16.75
N ALA A 165 -0.08 -7.85 -17.46
CA ALA A 165 -1.46 -8.16 -17.10
C ALA A 165 -1.70 -9.66 -17.21
N GLY A 166 -2.47 -10.20 -16.27
CA GLY A 166 -2.72 -11.64 -16.20
C GLY A 166 -3.93 -12.01 -15.35
N SER A 167 -4.28 -13.28 -15.43
CA SER A 167 -5.38 -13.92 -14.72
C SER A 167 -5.03 -15.40 -14.51
N GLU A 168 -5.43 -15.98 -13.38
CA GLU A 168 -5.20 -17.39 -13.04
C GLU A 168 -3.72 -17.85 -13.17
N GLY A 169 -2.77 -16.96 -12.88
CA GLY A 169 -1.33 -17.25 -12.96
C GLY A 169 -0.77 -17.27 -14.37
N THR A 170 -1.52 -16.73 -15.34
CA THR A 170 -1.12 -16.67 -16.76
C THR A 170 -1.30 -15.27 -17.32
N LYS A 171 -0.46 -14.89 -18.29
CA LYS A 171 -0.56 -13.60 -18.99
C LYS A 171 -1.84 -13.54 -19.82
N LEU A 172 -2.44 -12.35 -19.90
CA LEU A 172 -3.64 -12.16 -20.72
C LEU A 172 -3.35 -12.38 -22.21
N PRO A 173 -4.30 -12.99 -22.95
CA PRO A 173 -4.20 -13.13 -24.40
C PRO A 173 -3.93 -11.80 -25.15
N PRO A 174 -3.25 -11.82 -26.31
CA PRO A 174 -2.85 -10.62 -27.04
C PRO A 174 -3.98 -9.65 -27.41
N ILE A 175 -5.20 -10.15 -27.57
CA ILE A 175 -6.38 -9.30 -27.86
C ILE A 175 -6.65 -8.30 -26.73
N TYR A 176 -6.50 -8.72 -25.47
CA TYR A 176 -6.70 -7.85 -24.31
C TYR A 176 -5.49 -6.93 -24.11
N MET A 177 -4.28 -7.46 -24.29
CA MET A 177 -3.03 -6.69 -24.21
C MET A 177 -3.02 -5.52 -25.20
N LYS A 178 -3.45 -5.74 -26.44
CA LYS A 178 -3.55 -4.67 -27.45
C LYS A 178 -4.51 -3.55 -27.03
N SER A 179 -5.61 -3.89 -26.36
CA SER A 179 -6.56 -2.88 -25.84
C SER A 179 -5.94 -2.10 -24.68
N LEU A 180 -5.25 -2.81 -23.78
CA LEU A 180 -4.54 -2.24 -22.64
C LEU A 180 -3.41 -1.31 -23.08
N ASP A 181 -2.63 -1.67 -24.10
CA ASP A 181 -1.53 -0.86 -24.64
C ASP A 181 -2.00 0.53 -25.06
N ASN A 182 -3.16 0.62 -25.74
CA ASN A 182 -3.71 1.88 -26.23
C ASN A 182 -4.04 2.86 -25.10
N GLU A 183 -4.39 2.37 -23.91
CA GLU A 183 -4.82 3.21 -22.79
C GLU A 183 -3.72 3.37 -21.73
N LEU A 184 -2.97 2.32 -21.41
CA LEU A 184 -2.00 2.30 -20.30
C LEU A 184 -0.65 2.91 -20.66
N ILE A 185 -0.14 2.71 -21.88
CA ILE A 185 1.22 3.15 -22.25
C ILE A 185 1.37 4.66 -21.99
N GLN A 186 0.42 5.46 -22.43
CA GLN A 186 0.43 6.92 -22.22
C GLN A 186 0.39 7.31 -20.74
N VAL A 187 -0.38 6.60 -19.91
CA VAL A 187 -0.51 6.88 -18.47
C VAL A 187 0.81 6.57 -17.77
N LEU A 188 1.43 5.44 -18.10
CA LEU A 188 2.68 5.01 -17.49
C LEU A 188 3.86 5.90 -17.89
N HIS A 189 3.98 6.28 -19.17
CA HIS A 189 5.02 7.21 -19.60
C HIS A 189 4.88 8.59 -18.94
N LYS A 190 3.64 9.09 -18.80
CA LYS A 190 3.39 10.34 -18.10
C LYS A 190 3.78 10.24 -16.61
N ALA A 191 3.47 9.12 -15.96
CA ALA A 191 3.87 8.87 -14.59
C ALA A 191 5.40 8.80 -14.43
N ALA A 192 6.09 8.10 -15.33
CA ALA A 192 7.55 7.98 -15.32
C ALA A 192 8.26 9.32 -15.54
N GLN A 193 7.69 10.23 -16.33
CA GLN A 193 8.22 11.59 -16.49
C GLN A 193 8.06 12.44 -15.22
N SER A 194 7.08 12.14 -14.39
CA SER A 194 6.85 12.84 -13.11
C SER A 194 7.61 12.22 -11.93
N SER A 195 8.02 10.96 -12.02
CA SER A 195 8.83 10.32 -10.99
C SER A 195 10.26 10.85 -11.08
N GLN A 196 10.68 11.65 -10.10
CA GLN A 196 12.03 12.17 -9.94
C GLN A 196 13.00 11.03 -9.55
N ASP A 197 13.27 10.10 -10.46
CA ASP A 197 14.09 8.89 -10.28
C ASP A 197 13.56 7.84 -9.29
N ALA A 198 12.34 8.00 -8.78
CA ALA A 198 11.71 7.02 -7.91
C ALA A 198 11.30 5.74 -8.68
N HIS A 199 11.69 4.56 -8.17
CA HIS A 199 11.21 3.28 -8.68
C HIS A 199 9.94 2.85 -7.94
N THR A 200 8.82 2.78 -8.67
CA THR A 200 7.55 2.30 -8.11
C THR A 200 7.02 1.11 -8.91
N VAL A 201 6.61 0.05 -8.20
CA VAL A 201 5.94 -1.13 -8.75
C VAL A 201 4.64 -1.35 -7.99
N LEU A 202 3.53 -1.31 -8.72
CA LEU A 202 2.18 -1.49 -8.17
C LEU A 202 1.47 -2.63 -8.88
N GLU A 203 0.74 -3.46 -8.15
CA GLU A 203 -0.16 -4.46 -8.75
C GLU A 203 -1.61 -4.20 -8.35
N LEU A 204 -2.44 -3.91 -9.35
CA LEU A 204 -3.86 -3.61 -9.18
C LEU A 204 -4.69 -4.86 -9.46
N ILE A 205 -5.67 -5.13 -8.60
CA ILE A 205 -6.58 -6.28 -8.71
C ILE A 205 -7.96 -5.83 -9.16
N PHE A 206 -8.47 -6.48 -10.21
CA PHE A 206 -9.79 -6.22 -10.78
C PHE A 206 -10.64 -7.48 -10.79
N PHE A 207 -11.94 -7.30 -10.67
CA PHE A 207 -12.94 -8.34 -10.83
C PHE A 207 -13.91 -7.98 -11.95
N VAL A 208 -14.18 -8.95 -12.82
CA VAL A 208 -15.27 -8.91 -13.80
C VAL A 208 -16.47 -9.61 -13.20
N LEU A 209 -17.57 -8.87 -13.04
CA LEU A 209 -18.78 -9.30 -12.35
C LEU A 209 -19.99 -9.17 -13.28
N GLU A 210 -21.04 -9.91 -12.99
CA GLU A 210 -22.35 -9.79 -13.67
C GLU A 210 -23.15 -8.67 -13.02
N ASP A 211 -23.90 -7.90 -13.84
CA ASP A 211 -24.80 -6.85 -13.35
C ASP A 211 -26.10 -7.43 -12.76
#